data_AF-V7C5M4-F1
#
_entry.id   AF-V7C5M4-F1
#
_cell.length_a   1.000
_cell.length_b   1.000
_cell.length_c   1.000
_cell.angle_alpha   90.00
_cell.angle_beta   90.00
_cell.angle_gamma   90.00
#
_symmetry.space_group_name_H-M   'P 1'
#
loop_
_entity.id
_entity.type
_entity.pdbx_description
1 polymer ?
#
loop_
_entity_poly.entity_id
_entity_poly.type
_entity_poly.pdbx_seq_one_letter_code
_entity_poly.pdbx_strand_id
1 'polypeptide(L)' 'MGEKMSEKLGVMVVVFTILVVLAMEAHHVECTVYTPMDPCKPLRCFTLCFQVMAQNYNGFCCNENATICICK' A
#
# COMPACT_ATOMS: atom_id res chain seq x y z
N MET A 1 45.70 1.60 -23.16
CA MET A 1 45.41 2.41 -21.95
C MET A 1 43.94 2.87 -21.95
N GLY A 2 43.00 1.96 -22.21
CA GLY A 2 41.56 2.28 -22.29
C GLY A 2 40.66 1.31 -21.50
N GLU A 3 41.17 0.13 -21.12
CA GLU A 3 40.38 -0.92 -20.45
C GLU A 3 40.05 -0.59 -18.99
N LYS A 4 40.95 0.09 -18.24
CA LYS A 4 40.72 0.40 -16.82
C LYS A 4 39.64 1.46 -16.55
N MET A 5 39.23 2.22 -17.56
CA MET A 5 38.27 3.32 -17.40
C MET A 5 36.82 2.85 -17.54
N SER A 6 36.59 1.79 -18.33
CA SER A 6 35.26 1.21 -18.56
C SER A 6 34.74 0.44 -17.34
N GLU A 7 35.63 -0.27 -16.64
CA GLU A 7 35.30 -1.04 -15.42
C GLU A 7 34.77 -0.14 -14.29
N LYS A 8 35.36 1.05 -14.10
CA LYS A 8 34.92 2.01 -13.08
C LYS A 8 33.54 2.59 -13.35
N LEU A 9 33.20 2.83 -14.63
CA LEU A 9 31.85 3.27 -15.00
C LEU A 9 30.82 2.17 -14.77
N GLY A 10 31.13 0.92 -15.14
CA GLY A 10 30.24 -0.22 -14.94
C GLY A 10 29.89 -0.45 -13.47
N VAL A 11 30.90 -0.37 -12.59
CA VAL A 11 30.69 -0.50 -11.14
C VAL A 11 29.82 0.63 -10.58
N MET A 12 30.04 1.88 -11.01
CA MET A 12 29.20 3.00 -10.58
C MET A 12 27.74 2.82 -10.99
N VAL A 13 27.47 2.42 -12.24
CA VAL A 13 26.10 2.20 -12.72
C VAL A 13 25.40 1.11 -11.91
N VAL A 14 26.09 0.01 -11.59
CA VAL A 14 25.54 -1.09 -10.79
C VAL A 14 25.25 -0.65 -9.34
N VAL A 15 26.11 0.16 -8.73
CA VAL A 15 25.86 0.69 -7.38
C VAL A 15 24.65 1.62 -7.37
N PHE A 16 24.51 2.48 -8.38
CA PHE A 16 23.35 3.37 -8.48
C PHE A 16 22.04 2.61 -8.72
N THR A 17 22.04 1.56 -9.55
CA THR A 17 20.82 0.76 -9.77
C THR A 17 20.38 0.01 -8.52
N ILE A 18 21.33 -0.55 -7.74
CA ILE A 18 21.00 -1.25 -6.48
C ILE A 18 20.42 -0.29 -5.45
N LEU A 19 20.97 0.93 -5.32
CA LEU A 19 20.46 1.94 -4.38
C LEU A 19 19.03 2.38 -4.73
N VAL A 20 18.70 2.49 -6.02
CA VAL A 20 17.34 2.85 -6.47
C VAL A 20 16.34 1.73 -6.17
N VAL A 21 16.73 0.46 -6.30
CA VAL A 21 15.86 -0.69 -5.98
C VAL A 21 15.60 -0.80 -4.47
N LEU A 22 16.58 -0.49 -3.62
CA LEU A 22 16.42 -0.53 -2.16
C LEU A 22 15.59 0.65 -1.60
N ALA A 23 15.47 1.75 -2.34
CA ALA A 23 14.60 2.87 -1.96
C ALA A 23 13.11 2.61 -2.23
N MET A 24 12.77 1.45 -2.81
CA MET A 24 11.40 1.01 -3.08
C MET A 24 10.79 0.20 -1.92
N GLU A 25 11.35 0.26 -0.72
CA GLU A 25 10.76 -0.39 0.45
C GLU A 25 9.84 0.61 1.19
N ALA A 26 8.63 0.14 1.50
CA ALA A 26 7.55 0.82 2.23
C ALA A 26 6.62 1.76 1.43
N HIS A 27 6.12 1.32 0.27
CA HIS A 27 4.75 1.68 -0.05
C HIS A 27 3.84 0.94 0.95
N HIS A 28 3.37 1.64 1.98
CA HIS A 28 2.23 1.19 2.78
C HIS A 28 1.10 0.93 1.78
N VAL A 29 0.90 -0.33 1.38
CA VAL A 29 -0.29 -0.72 0.64
C VAL A 29 -1.40 -0.64 1.67
N GLU A 30 -2.06 0.52 1.73
CA GLU A 30 -3.28 0.71 2.53
C GLU A 30 -4.33 -0.23 1.94
N CYS A 31 -4.43 -1.44 2.51
CA CYS A 31 -5.38 -2.46 2.10
C CYS A 31 -6.80 -1.97 2.37
N THR A 32 -7.41 -1.31 1.38
CA THR A 32 -8.80 -0.87 1.45
C THR A 32 -9.73 -2.01 1.06
N VAL A 33 -10.63 -2.40 1.96
CA VAL A 33 -11.61 -3.49 1.73
C VAL A 33 -13.00 -2.90 1.50
N TYR A 34 -13.65 -3.29 0.40
CA TYR A 34 -15.00 -2.85 0.06
C TYR A 34 -15.99 -3.98 0.32
N THR A 35 -16.96 -3.72 1.20
CA THR A 35 -17.98 -4.70 1.60
C THR A 35 -19.37 -4.18 1.25
N PRO A 36 -20.18 -4.90 0.47
CA PRO A 36 -21.56 -4.52 0.21
C PRO A 36 -22.37 -4.53 1.51
N MET A 37 -23.06 -3.42 1.81
CA MET A 37 -23.87 -3.23 3.02
C MET A 37 -25.01 -2.23 2.75
N ASP A 38 -26.24 -2.72 2.62
CA ASP A 38 -27.44 -1.91 2.36
C ASP A 38 -28.49 -2.04 3.50
N PRO A 39 -28.86 -0.95 4.20
CA PRO A 39 -28.14 0.32 4.25
C PRO A 39 -26.83 0.18 5.04
N CYS A 40 -25.83 0.98 4.68
CA CYS A 40 -24.54 1.06 5.35
C CYS A 40 -24.75 1.75 6.69
N LYS A 41 -24.81 0.94 7.75
CA LYS A 41 -24.94 1.42 9.13
C LYS A 41 -23.55 1.61 9.72
N PRO A 42 -23.17 2.81 10.19
CA PRO A 42 -21.83 3.09 10.70
C PRO A 42 -21.35 2.09 11.75
N LEU A 43 -22.21 1.72 12.70
CA LEU A 43 -21.85 0.75 13.76
C LEU A 43 -21.56 -0.65 13.19
N ARG A 44 -22.34 -1.09 12.20
CA ARG A 44 -22.18 -2.39 11.54
C ARG A 44 -20.96 -2.40 10.62
N CYS A 45 -20.71 -1.30 9.93
CA CYS A 45 -19.53 -1.09 9.10
C CYS A 45 -18.26 -1.08 9.96
N PHE A 46 -18.25 -0.35 11.08
CA PHE A 46 -17.19 -0.38 12.08
C PHE A 46 -16.88 -1.81 12.55
N THR A 47 -17.88 -2.54 13.04
CA THR A 47 -17.66 -3.90 13.57
C THR A 47 -17.08 -4.82 12.51
N LEU A 48 -17.57 -4.73 11.27
CA LEU A 48 -17.07 -5.52 10.16
C LEU A 48 -15.61 -5.16 9.81
N CYS A 49 -15.30 -3.88 9.67
CA CYS A 49 -13.94 -3.43 9.35
C CYS A 49 -12.94 -3.78 10.46
N PHE A 50 -13.35 -3.64 11.72
CA PHE A 50 -12.52 -4.03 12.86
C PHE A 50 -12.24 -5.55 12.87
N GLN A 51 -13.24 -6.38 12.53
CA GLN A 51 -13.07 -7.83 12.42
C GLN A 51 -12.20 -8.25 11.24
N VAL A 52 -12.36 -7.60 10.09
CA VAL A 52 -11.65 -7.97 8.85
C VAL A 52 -10.20 -7.51 8.86
N MET A 53 -9.93 -6.28 9.31
CA MET A 53 -8.58 -5.70 9.26
C MET A 53 -7.78 -5.91 10.54
N ALA A 54 -8.45 -6.21 11.66
CA ALA A 54 -7.83 -6.48 12.95
C ALA A 54 -6.77 -5.42 13.32
N GLN A 55 -5.48 -5.79 13.28
CA GLN A 55 -4.37 -4.92 13.65
C GLN A 55 -4.06 -3.83 12.61
N ASN A 56 -4.58 -3.96 11.39
CA ASN A 56 -4.44 -2.98 10.31
C ASN A 56 -5.62 -2.01 10.22
N TYR A 57 -6.50 -1.99 11.22
CA TYR A 57 -7.66 -1.09 11.20
C TYR A 57 -7.25 0.37 11.36
N ASN A 58 -7.51 1.18 10.34
CA ASN A 58 -7.25 2.63 10.31
C ASN A 58 -8.55 3.46 10.22
N GLY A 59 -9.65 2.86 9.77
CA GLY A 59 -10.96 3.50 9.74
C GLY A 59 -12.02 2.76 8.94
N PHE A 60 -13.19 3.38 8.86
CA PHE A 60 -14.25 2.97 7.94
C PHE A 60 -14.97 4.20 7.36
N CYS A 61 -15.59 4.03 6.19
CA CYS A 61 -16.60 4.96 5.70
C CYS A 61 -17.72 4.24 4.96
N CYS A 62 -18.89 4.89 4.88
CA CYS A 62 -19.96 4.48 3.98
C CYS A 62 -19.82 5.26 2.67
N ASN A 63 -20.08 4.63 1.53
CA ASN A 63 -20.18 5.36 0.26
C ASN A 63 -21.38 6.33 0.27
N GLU A 64 -21.42 7.23 -0.71
CA GLU A 64 -22.46 8.28 -0.83
C GLU A 64 -23.88 7.70 -0.87
N ASN A 65 -24.05 6.52 -1.49
CA ASN A 65 -25.33 5.84 -1.60
C ASN A 65 -25.68 5.02 -0.35
N ALA A 66 -24.82 4.99 0.66
CA ALA A 66 -24.93 4.14 1.84
C ALA A 66 -25.25 2.67 1.52
N THR A 67 -24.63 2.11 0.48
CA THR A 67 -24.78 0.72 0.05
C THR A 67 -23.48 -0.08 0.16
N ILE A 68 -22.36 0.58 0.45
CA ILE A 68 -21.04 -0.01 0.55
C ILE A 68 -20.35 0.51 1.81
N CYS A 69 -19.81 -0.41 2.59
CA CYS A 69 -18.90 -0.17 3.69
C CYS A 69 -17.45 -0.30 3.18
N ILE A 70 -16.63 0.72 3.42
CA ILE A 70 -15.24 0.79 2.99
C ILE A 70 -14.38 0.76 4.25
N CYS A 71 -13.53 -0.25 4.38
CA CYS A 71 -12.59 -0.43 5.49
C CYS A 71 -11.21 0.05 5.04
N LYS A 72 -10.57 0.88 5.85
CA LYS A 72 -9.20 1.40 5.62
C LYS A 72 -8.28 1.04 6.76
#